data_AF-A0A085W399-F1
#
_entry.id   AF-A0A085W399-F1
#
_cell.length_a   1.000
_cell.length_b   1.000
_cell.length_c   1.000
_cell.angle_alpha   90.00
_cell.angle_beta   90.00
_cell.angle_gamma   90.00
#
_symmetry.space_group_name_H-M   'P 1'
#
loop_
_entity.id
_entity.type
_entity.pdbx_description
1 polymer ?
#
loop_
_entity_poly.entity_id
_entity_poly.type
_entity_poly.pdbx_seq_one_letter_code
_entity_poly.pdbx_strand_id
1 'polypeptide(L)'
;MPAVARPEPRLYEVPPLEADSSEPLGPSRPGVIRDLYRAFKEEGRTLMDITWEQHRLHESRRWSAVELLSAVQLDQLTEQDRFVVWSAGRAEMTAKPSADRMSRLADSECRRFLEKDPVVASIIQSLGTWTRYWNEEESHHEMGFSQLARMLGFAPFDDATVIDQRKVFPDDDLLRTVTMLSFSEGIAAVNYGQYGRRAKDPGLKLLLKHVGADEVQHMQYFTSFAKALVDSGAYAMKECFAVAHFFLRDGGELYGSARAHVETRTTHTNWWDHLDAVAGEAAVAPEMIERKRSLILHSLKRITGISCASAEQVEDQWMELVGC
;
A
#
# COMPACT_ATOMS: atom_id res chain seq x y z
N MET A 1 30.76 -7.61 33.73
CA MET A 1 29.59 -6.76 33.45
C MET A 1 28.37 -7.66 33.34
N PRO A 2 27.28 -7.43 34.09
CA PRO A 2 26.10 -8.28 34.02
C PRO A 2 25.35 -8.00 32.70
N ALA A 3 24.85 -9.07 32.07
CA ALA A 3 24.08 -8.98 30.83
C ALA A 3 22.74 -8.27 31.09
N VAL A 4 22.50 -7.18 30.36
CA VAL A 4 21.20 -6.50 30.34
C VAL A 4 20.22 -7.41 29.59
N ALA A 5 19.20 -7.89 30.29
CA ALA A 5 18.13 -8.69 29.70
C ALA A 5 17.41 -7.87 28.63
N ARG A 6 17.34 -8.39 27.40
CA ARG A 6 16.52 -7.81 26.33
C ARG A 6 15.05 -8.02 26.69
N PRO A 7 14.17 -7.01 26.54
CA PRO A 7 12.74 -7.19 26.77
C PRO A 7 12.18 -8.18 25.74
N GLU A 8 11.37 -9.13 26.19
CA GLU A 8 10.63 -10.04 25.31
C GLU A 8 9.69 -9.25 24.39
N PRO A 9 9.55 -9.65 23.11
CA PRO A 9 8.60 -9.01 22.21
C PRO A 9 7.18 -9.25 22.72
N ARG A 10 6.52 -8.20 23.19
CA ARG A 10 5.09 -8.24 23.52
C ARG A 10 4.33 -8.58 22.24
N LEU A 11 3.57 -9.67 22.29
CA LEU A 11 2.54 -9.97 21.31
C LEU A 11 1.55 -8.79 21.30
N TYR A 12 1.64 -7.93 20.28
CA TYR A 12 0.63 -6.90 20.05
C TYR A 12 -0.67 -7.61 19.65
N GLU A 13 -1.59 -7.72 20.60
CA GLU A 13 -3.01 -7.93 20.31
C GLU A 13 -3.56 -6.68 19.62
N VAL A 14 -4.37 -6.89 18.58
CA VAL A 14 -5.12 -5.81 17.91
C VAL A 14 -6.14 -5.28 18.93
N PRO A 15 -6.05 -4.02 19.38
CA PRO A 15 -6.99 -3.52 20.37
C PRO A 15 -8.39 -3.41 19.75
N PRO A 16 -9.47 -3.68 20.52
CA PRO A 16 -10.83 -3.45 20.06
C PRO A 16 -11.07 -1.97 19.74
N LEU A 17 -11.91 -1.72 18.75
CA LEU A 17 -12.08 -0.44 18.06
C LEU A 17 -12.77 0.68 18.85
N GLU A 18 -13.15 0.47 20.12
CA GLU A 18 -13.78 1.51 20.95
C GLU A 18 -13.33 1.37 22.40
N ALA A 19 -12.58 2.35 22.89
CA ALA A 19 -12.40 2.60 24.32
C ALA A 19 -12.21 4.10 24.55
N ASP A 20 -13.26 4.72 25.06
CA ASP A 20 -13.24 6.04 25.67
C ASP A 20 -12.49 5.92 27.01
N SER A 21 -11.39 6.66 27.17
CA SER A 21 -10.69 6.75 28.46
C SER A 21 -10.07 8.13 28.64
N SER A 22 -10.58 8.83 29.64
CA SER A 22 -10.20 10.14 30.12
C SER A 22 -9.04 10.03 31.12
N GLU A 23 -7.85 9.71 30.63
CA GLU A 23 -6.59 9.85 31.38
C GLU A 23 -5.69 10.93 30.76
N PRO A 24 -4.85 11.62 31.56
CA PRO A 24 -4.02 12.71 31.07
C PRO A 24 -2.94 12.16 30.14
N LEU A 25 -3.12 12.44 28.85
CA LEU A 25 -2.30 11.96 27.75
C LEU A 25 -0.85 12.47 27.88
N GLY A 26 0.10 11.56 28.13
CA GLY A 26 1.41 11.67 27.48
C GLY A 26 1.21 11.83 25.95
N PRO A 27 2.23 12.25 25.19
CA PRO A 27 2.05 12.52 23.76
C PRO A 27 1.33 11.33 23.10
N SER A 28 0.18 11.61 22.49
CA SER A 28 -0.68 10.58 21.90
C SER A 28 0.14 9.67 20.99
N ARG A 29 -0.22 8.38 20.93
CA ARG A 29 0.43 7.45 20.00
C ARG A 29 0.29 8.03 18.58
N PRO A 30 1.40 8.17 17.82
CA PRO A 30 1.33 8.74 16.48
C PRO A 30 0.44 7.86 15.61
N GLY A 31 -0.22 8.47 14.62
CA GLY A 31 -1.16 7.77 13.76
C GLY A 31 -1.43 8.51 12.47
N VAL A 32 -1.99 7.80 11.49
CA VAL A 32 -2.39 8.40 10.21
C VAL A 32 -3.53 9.38 10.47
N ILE A 33 -3.32 10.65 10.11
CA ILE A 33 -4.35 11.69 10.15
C ILE A 33 -5.34 11.37 9.03
N ARG A 34 -6.57 11.02 9.38
CA ARG A 34 -7.54 10.47 8.42
C ARG A 34 -8.25 11.52 7.58
N ASP A 35 -8.43 12.72 8.13
CA ASP A 35 -9.14 13.83 7.50
C ASP A 35 -8.18 15.02 7.35
N LEU A 36 -7.31 14.95 6.33
CA LEU A 36 -6.28 15.95 6.10
C LEU A 36 -6.87 17.30 5.65
N TYR A 37 -7.96 17.28 4.87
CA TYR A 37 -8.58 18.54 4.44
C TYR A 37 -9.14 19.31 5.64
N ARG A 38 -9.86 18.65 6.55
CA ARG A 38 -10.31 19.25 7.80
C ARG A 38 -9.14 19.73 8.67
N ALA A 39 -8.10 18.92 8.81
CA ALA A 39 -6.92 19.24 9.61
C ALA A 39 -6.26 20.56 9.14
N PHE A 40 -6.11 20.75 7.83
CA PHE A 40 -5.57 22.00 7.29
C PHE A 40 -6.59 23.14 7.30
N LYS A 41 -7.83 22.88 6.88
CA LYS A 41 -8.84 23.92 6.60
C LYS A 41 -9.53 24.45 7.84
N GLU A 42 -9.92 23.57 8.75
CA GLU A 42 -10.76 23.90 9.91
C GLU A 42 -9.94 23.97 11.21
N GLU A 43 -9.02 23.01 11.40
CA GLU A 43 -8.20 22.91 12.61
C GLU A 43 -6.96 23.82 12.54
N GLY A 44 -6.63 24.35 11.36
CA GLY A 44 -5.51 25.26 11.15
C GLY A 44 -4.13 24.61 11.36
N ARG A 45 -4.03 23.29 11.23
CA ARG A 45 -2.75 22.58 11.34
C ARG A 45 -1.82 23.00 10.21
N THR A 46 -0.55 23.21 10.53
CA THR A 46 0.46 23.61 9.55
C THR A 46 1.02 22.38 8.82
N LEU A 47 1.67 22.60 7.66
CA LEU A 47 2.39 21.54 6.95
C LEU A 47 3.43 20.87 7.85
N MET A 48 4.09 21.64 8.73
CA MET A 48 5.06 21.11 9.69
C MET A 48 4.39 20.20 10.72
N ASP A 49 3.19 20.54 11.21
CA ASP A 49 2.47 19.68 12.16
C ASP A 49 2.09 18.33 11.54
N ILE A 50 1.68 18.32 10.27
CA ILE A 50 1.31 17.10 9.56
C ILE A 50 2.54 16.23 9.27
N THR A 51 3.59 16.85 8.72
CA THR A 51 4.85 16.15 8.39
C THR A 51 5.59 15.65 9.62
N TRP A 52 5.47 16.34 10.75
CA TRP A 52 5.97 15.86 12.03
C TRP A 52 5.24 14.62 12.52
N GLU A 53 3.90 14.57 12.43
CA GLU A 53 3.15 13.36 12.81
C GLU A 53 3.45 12.19 11.88
N GLN A 54 3.66 12.44 10.58
CA GLN A 54 4.13 11.42 9.62
C GLN A 54 5.50 10.87 10.03
N HIS A 55 6.44 11.75 10.38
CA HIS A 55 7.77 11.36 10.85
C HIS A 55 7.71 10.54 12.15
N ARG A 56 6.95 11.03 13.15
CA ARG A 56 6.76 10.31 14.43
C ARG A 56 6.20 8.92 14.22
N LEU A 57 5.23 8.76 13.30
CA LEU A 57 4.65 7.46 13.01
C LEU A 57 5.69 6.53 12.35
N HIS A 58 6.40 7.00 11.33
CA HIS A 58 7.45 6.24 10.66
C HIS A 58 8.52 5.76 11.65
N GLU A 59 9.08 6.67 12.47
CA GLU A 59 10.09 6.32 13.47
C GLU A 59 9.56 5.33 14.52
N SER A 60 8.30 5.43 14.93
CA SER A 60 7.71 4.51 15.90
C SER A 60 7.53 3.07 15.37
N ARG A 61 7.62 2.89 14.05
CA ARG A 61 7.36 1.62 13.36
C ARG A 61 8.57 1.07 12.61
N ARG A 62 9.63 1.85 12.48
CA ARG A 62 10.85 1.52 11.74
C ARG A 62 11.40 0.16 12.16
N TRP A 63 11.72 -0.69 11.18
CA TRP A 63 12.30 -2.02 11.38
C TRP A 63 13.48 -2.24 10.44
N SER A 64 14.32 -3.24 10.75
CA SER A 64 15.53 -3.55 9.98
C SER A 64 15.35 -4.80 9.13
N ALA A 65 15.44 -4.65 7.81
CA ALA A 65 15.41 -5.80 6.89
C ALA A 65 16.55 -6.79 7.17
N VAL A 66 17.73 -6.31 7.55
CA VAL A 66 18.88 -7.18 7.87
C VAL A 66 18.59 -8.04 9.11
N GLU A 67 17.99 -7.46 10.15
CA GLU A 67 17.64 -8.19 11.37
C GLU A 67 16.54 -9.22 11.11
N LEU A 68 15.50 -8.85 10.37
CA LEU A 68 14.41 -9.77 10.03
C LEU A 68 14.86 -10.91 9.14
N LEU A 69 15.72 -10.66 8.14
CA LEU A 69 16.29 -11.71 7.30
C LEU A 69 17.15 -12.69 8.11
N SER A 70 17.91 -12.19 9.08
CA SER A 70 18.74 -13.02 9.95
C SER A 70 17.93 -13.95 10.86
N ALA A 71 16.64 -13.67 11.05
CA ALA A 71 15.73 -14.50 11.84
C ALA A 71 15.12 -15.67 11.03
N VAL A 72 15.28 -15.70 9.71
CA VAL A 72 14.71 -16.74 8.84
C VAL A 72 15.59 -17.99 8.85
N GLN A 73 15.02 -19.14 9.22
CA GLN A 73 15.74 -20.42 9.19
C GLN A 73 15.60 -21.07 7.81
N LEU A 74 16.59 -20.82 6.94
CA LEU A 74 16.56 -21.23 5.53
C LEU A 74 16.38 -22.75 5.34
N ASP A 75 16.96 -23.55 6.22
CA ASP A 75 16.91 -25.02 6.21
C ASP A 75 15.54 -25.59 6.64
N GLN A 76 14.70 -24.77 7.26
CA GLN A 76 13.35 -25.15 7.72
C GLN A 76 12.24 -24.63 6.80
N LEU A 77 12.58 -23.90 5.73
CA LEU A 77 11.58 -23.41 4.79
C LEU A 77 10.98 -24.56 3.97
N THR A 78 9.65 -24.64 3.99
CA THR A 78 8.90 -25.55 3.14
C THR A 78 8.91 -25.08 1.68
N GLU A 79 8.54 -25.95 0.73
CA GLU A 79 8.37 -25.52 -0.67
C GLU A 79 7.36 -24.38 -0.82
N GLN A 80 6.30 -24.40 0.01
CA GLN A 80 5.32 -23.32 0.05
C GLN A 80 5.94 -22.00 0.53
N ASP A 81 6.78 -22.02 1.58
CA ASP A 81 7.49 -20.82 2.05
C ASP A 81 8.41 -20.27 0.95
N ARG A 82 9.13 -21.15 0.24
CA ARG A 82 10.03 -20.76 -0.86
C ARG A 82 9.26 -20.14 -2.03
N PHE A 83 8.09 -20.67 -2.35
CA PHE A 83 7.21 -20.09 -3.37
C PHE A 83 6.70 -18.70 -2.97
N VAL A 84 6.33 -18.50 -1.71
CA VAL A 84 5.91 -17.19 -1.17
C VAL A 84 7.03 -16.17 -1.30
N VAL A 85 8.25 -16.53 -0.87
CA VAL A 85 9.42 -15.64 -0.97
C VAL A 85 9.69 -15.26 -2.43
N TRP A 86 9.68 -16.23 -3.34
CA TRP A 86 9.87 -15.98 -4.76
C TRP A 86 8.80 -15.05 -5.34
N SER A 87 7.53 -15.28 -4.99
CA SER A 87 6.39 -14.49 -5.46
C SER A 87 6.45 -13.05 -4.95
N ALA A 88 6.70 -12.87 -3.65
CA ALA A 88 6.82 -11.55 -3.03
C ALA A 88 8.00 -10.77 -3.63
N GLY A 89 9.16 -11.41 -3.80
CA GLY A 89 10.34 -10.78 -4.41
C GLY A 89 10.09 -10.26 -5.82
N ARG A 90 9.25 -10.94 -6.62
CA ARG A 90 8.83 -10.45 -7.95
C ARG A 90 7.85 -9.29 -7.86
N ALA A 91 6.87 -9.38 -6.97
CA ALA A 91 5.86 -8.34 -6.80
C ALA A 91 6.49 -6.99 -6.39
N GLU A 92 7.47 -7.01 -5.48
CA GLU A 92 8.12 -5.80 -4.95
C GLU A 92 9.04 -5.06 -5.94
N MET A 93 9.41 -5.67 -7.07
CA MET A 93 10.28 -5.02 -8.05
C MET A 93 9.67 -3.76 -8.69
N THR A 94 8.34 -3.58 -8.61
CA THR A 94 7.60 -2.46 -9.22
C THR A 94 7.32 -1.30 -8.26
N ALA A 95 7.55 -1.46 -6.96
CA ALA A 95 7.20 -0.46 -5.96
C ALA A 95 8.07 0.80 -6.04
N LYS A 96 9.39 0.64 -6.12
CA LYS A 96 10.35 1.77 -6.06
C LYS A 96 10.17 2.85 -7.14
N PRO A 97 9.96 2.55 -8.43
CA PRO A 97 9.67 3.58 -9.44
C PRO A 97 8.46 4.44 -9.13
N SER A 98 7.48 3.90 -8.39
CA SER A 98 6.22 4.57 -8.07
C SER A 98 6.42 5.68 -7.03
N ALA A 99 7.30 5.48 -6.03
CA ALA A 99 7.59 6.49 -5.00
C ALA A 99 8.32 7.74 -5.54
N ASP A 100 9.37 7.54 -6.34
CA ASP A 100 10.11 8.64 -6.97
C ASP A 100 9.24 9.45 -7.95
N ARG A 101 8.31 8.78 -8.64
CA ARG A 101 7.32 9.42 -9.52
C ARG A 101 6.29 10.19 -8.74
N MET A 102 5.72 9.61 -7.68
CA MET A 102 4.75 10.28 -6.82
C MET A 102 5.32 11.57 -6.22
N SER A 103 6.58 11.56 -5.76
CA SER A 103 7.24 12.77 -5.25
C SER A 103 7.33 13.88 -6.31
N ARG A 104 7.67 13.54 -7.55
CA ARG A 104 7.73 14.50 -8.66
C ARG A 104 6.37 15.01 -9.09
N LEU A 105 5.37 14.12 -9.17
CA LEU A 105 3.99 14.49 -9.49
C LEU A 105 3.44 15.44 -8.42
N ALA A 106 3.65 15.12 -7.14
CA ALA A 106 3.26 15.97 -6.03
C ALA A 106 3.95 17.33 -6.06
N ASP A 107 5.25 17.44 -6.35
CA ASP A 107 5.93 18.74 -6.45
C ASP A 107 5.33 19.61 -7.58
N SER A 108 5.11 19.02 -8.76
CA SER A 108 4.49 19.72 -9.89
C SER A 108 3.07 20.19 -9.58
N GLU A 109 2.24 19.32 -9.01
CA GLU A 109 0.85 19.63 -8.67
C GLU A 109 0.75 20.63 -7.51
N CYS A 110 1.63 20.53 -6.51
CA CYS A 110 1.72 21.49 -5.41
C CYS A 110 1.97 22.90 -5.95
N ARG A 111 2.96 23.07 -6.85
CA ARG A 111 3.25 24.36 -7.49
C ARG A 111 2.05 24.90 -8.28
N ARG A 112 1.30 24.03 -8.94
CA ARG A 112 0.08 24.41 -9.69
C ARG A 112 -1.01 25.00 -8.78
N PHE A 113 -1.10 24.55 -7.53
CA PHE A 113 -2.09 24.99 -6.56
C PHE A 113 -1.61 26.05 -5.58
N LEU A 114 -0.30 26.27 -5.44
CA LEU A 114 0.27 27.13 -4.39
C LEU A 114 -0.37 28.53 -4.30
N GLU A 115 -0.65 29.16 -5.44
CA GLU A 115 -1.27 30.49 -5.51
C GLU A 115 -2.80 30.45 -5.64
N LYS A 116 -3.39 29.27 -5.89
CA LYS A 116 -4.83 29.10 -6.15
C LYS A 116 -5.58 28.61 -4.92
N ASP A 117 -5.01 27.62 -4.24
CA ASP A 117 -5.56 27.02 -3.03
C ASP A 117 -4.41 26.52 -2.14
N PRO A 118 -4.00 27.33 -1.13
CA PRO A 118 -2.89 26.98 -0.23
C PRO A 118 -3.16 25.73 0.62
N VAL A 119 -4.43 25.41 0.87
CA VAL A 119 -4.81 24.20 1.64
C VAL A 119 -4.55 22.97 0.78
N VAL A 120 -5.02 22.98 -0.47
CA VAL A 120 -4.76 21.89 -1.43
C VAL A 120 -3.26 21.74 -1.68
N ALA A 121 -2.53 22.84 -1.88
CA ALA A 121 -1.08 22.80 -2.03
C ALA A 121 -0.39 22.17 -0.81
N SER A 122 -0.84 22.48 0.42
CA SER A 122 -0.29 21.89 1.65
C SER A 122 -0.57 20.38 1.77
N ILE A 123 -1.77 19.94 1.38
CA ILE A 123 -2.12 18.51 1.30
C ILE A 123 -1.17 17.79 0.34
N ILE A 124 -1.02 18.31 -0.88
CA ILE A 124 -0.16 17.70 -1.91
C ILE A 124 1.31 17.71 -1.47
N GLN A 125 1.79 18.79 -0.87
CA GLN A 125 3.16 18.86 -0.35
C GLN A 125 3.40 17.86 0.79
N SER A 126 2.41 17.64 1.65
CA SER A 126 2.50 16.64 2.72
C SER A 126 2.54 15.21 2.18
N LEU A 127 1.83 14.92 1.08
CA LEU A 127 1.95 13.67 0.32
C LEU A 127 3.37 13.51 -0.24
N GLY A 128 3.85 14.49 -1.01
CA GLY A 128 5.19 14.44 -1.61
C GLY A 128 6.34 14.40 -0.60
N THR A 129 6.11 14.84 0.64
CA THR A 129 7.07 14.71 1.74
C THR A 129 7.03 13.31 2.35
N TRP A 130 5.84 12.77 2.61
CA TRP A 130 5.66 11.43 3.16
C TRP A 130 6.20 10.33 2.25
N THR A 131 6.18 10.52 0.93
CA THR A 131 6.69 9.52 -0.02
C THR A 131 8.14 9.13 0.20
N ARG A 132 8.93 9.91 0.95
CA ARG A 132 10.29 9.56 1.37
C ARG A 132 10.30 8.36 2.31
N TYR A 133 9.37 8.34 3.27
CA TYR A 133 9.21 7.23 4.23
C TYR A 133 8.67 6.00 3.52
N TRP A 134 7.65 6.19 2.67
CA TRP A 134 7.13 5.13 1.82
C TRP A 134 8.23 4.51 0.97
N ASN A 135 9.05 5.31 0.27
CA ASN A 135 10.15 4.81 -0.55
C ASN A 135 11.20 4.01 0.26
N GLU A 136 11.46 4.42 1.49
CA GLU A 136 12.35 3.68 2.39
C GLU A 136 11.75 2.32 2.79
N GLU A 137 10.47 2.31 3.17
CA GLU A 137 9.71 1.11 3.55
C GLU A 137 9.64 0.11 2.39
N GLU A 138 9.24 0.55 1.19
CA GLU A 138 9.23 -0.27 -0.04
C GLU A 138 10.63 -0.80 -0.42
N SER A 139 11.68 0.00 -0.19
CA SER A 139 13.05 -0.47 -0.43
C SER A 139 13.43 -1.61 0.51
N HIS A 140 12.93 -1.63 1.75
CA HIS A 140 13.11 -2.76 2.66
C HIS A 140 12.37 -4.01 2.18
N HIS A 141 11.18 -3.85 1.62
CA HIS A 141 10.38 -4.97 1.09
C HIS A 141 11.10 -5.60 -0.12
N GLU A 142 11.43 -4.78 -1.12
CA GLU A 142 12.13 -5.19 -2.35
C GLU A 142 13.44 -5.91 -2.02
N MET A 143 14.31 -5.27 -1.22
CA MET A 143 15.62 -5.83 -0.89
C MET A 143 15.50 -7.04 0.04
N GLY A 144 14.54 -7.03 0.96
CA GLY A 144 14.26 -8.15 1.87
C GLY A 144 13.96 -9.43 1.09
N PHE A 145 12.92 -9.42 0.27
CA PHE A 145 12.53 -10.61 -0.48
C PHE A 145 13.53 -11.00 -1.57
N SER A 146 14.14 -10.02 -2.25
CA SER A 146 15.16 -10.31 -3.28
C SER A 146 16.40 -11.00 -2.69
N GLN A 147 16.89 -10.53 -1.53
CA GLN A 147 18.02 -11.19 -0.87
C GLN A 147 17.63 -12.56 -0.32
N LEU A 148 16.45 -12.70 0.25
CA LEU A 148 15.98 -14.00 0.73
C LEU A 148 15.84 -15.01 -0.42
N ALA A 149 15.31 -14.59 -1.57
CA ALA A 149 15.23 -15.43 -2.75
C ALA A 149 16.62 -15.89 -3.22
N ARG A 150 17.60 -14.98 -3.23
CA ARG A 150 19.00 -15.32 -3.56
C ARG A 150 19.60 -16.31 -2.56
N MET A 151 19.36 -16.12 -1.26
CA MET A 151 19.83 -17.04 -0.21
C MET A 151 19.25 -18.45 -0.35
N LEU A 152 18.04 -18.56 -0.91
CA LEU A 152 17.38 -19.84 -1.21
C LEU A 152 17.80 -20.48 -2.54
N GLY A 153 18.75 -19.87 -3.25
CA GLY A 153 19.28 -20.38 -4.51
C GLY A 153 18.42 -20.10 -5.74
N PHE A 154 17.43 -19.20 -5.65
CA PHE A 154 16.72 -18.75 -6.84
C PHE A 154 17.64 -17.93 -7.74
N ALA A 155 17.43 -18.04 -9.05
CA ALA A 155 18.16 -17.24 -10.01
C ALA A 155 17.88 -15.75 -9.76
N PRO A 156 18.91 -14.89 -9.72
CA PRO A 156 18.70 -13.45 -9.65
C PRO A 156 17.99 -12.97 -10.92
N PHE A 157 17.24 -11.88 -10.82
CA PHE A 157 16.77 -11.16 -11.99
C PHE A 157 17.96 -10.61 -12.76
N ASP A 158 17.95 -10.77 -14.08
CA ASP A 158 18.94 -10.09 -14.92
C ASP A 158 18.68 -8.57 -14.96
N ASP A 159 19.75 -7.81 -15.20
CA ASP A 159 19.69 -6.34 -15.21
C ASP A 159 18.65 -5.80 -16.20
N ALA A 160 18.51 -6.45 -17.37
CA ALA A 160 17.54 -6.05 -18.38
C ALA A 160 16.10 -6.18 -17.88
N THR A 161 15.78 -7.27 -17.18
CA THR A 161 14.49 -7.50 -16.53
C THR A 161 14.27 -6.48 -15.43
N VAL A 162 15.26 -6.22 -14.58
CA VAL A 162 15.12 -5.21 -13.51
C VAL A 162 14.84 -3.82 -14.12
N ILE A 163 15.55 -3.43 -15.18
CA ILE A 163 15.38 -2.13 -15.83
C ILE A 163 14.02 -2.04 -16.54
N ASP A 164 13.66 -3.05 -17.33
CA ASP A 164 12.41 -3.04 -18.11
C ASP A 164 11.18 -3.07 -17.22
N GLN A 165 11.25 -3.76 -16.08
CA GLN A 165 10.10 -4.00 -15.21
C GLN A 165 9.92 -2.89 -14.18
N ARG A 166 10.86 -1.95 -14.08
CA ARG A 166 10.72 -0.68 -13.34
C ARG A 166 9.88 0.36 -14.11
N LYS A 167 8.93 -0.13 -14.91
CA LYS A 167 7.91 0.63 -15.63
C LYS A 167 6.85 1.17 -14.66
N VAL A 168 6.13 2.20 -15.07
CA VAL A 168 5.40 3.10 -14.19
C VAL A 168 3.90 2.96 -14.42
N PHE A 169 3.13 2.72 -13.36
CA PHE A 169 1.67 2.83 -13.47
C PHE A 169 1.26 4.24 -13.94
N PRO A 170 0.20 4.40 -14.73
CA PRO A 170 -0.22 5.72 -15.23
C PRO A 170 -0.25 6.80 -14.14
N ASP A 171 0.45 7.91 -14.39
CA ASP A 171 0.64 9.05 -13.48
C ASP A 171 0.05 10.36 -14.04
N ASP A 172 -0.96 10.24 -14.90
CA ASP A 172 -1.53 11.34 -15.68
C ASP A 172 -2.52 12.23 -14.89
N ASP A 173 -3.00 11.76 -13.73
CA ASP A 173 -3.81 12.54 -12.80
C ASP A 173 -3.50 12.14 -11.34
N LEU A 174 -3.25 13.11 -10.46
CA LEU A 174 -2.86 12.86 -9.08
C LEU A 174 -3.92 12.09 -8.28
N LEU A 175 -5.21 12.41 -8.44
CA LEU A 175 -6.27 11.71 -7.71
C LEU A 175 -6.38 10.25 -8.17
N ARG A 176 -6.30 10.00 -9.49
CA ARG A 176 -6.29 8.63 -10.02
C ARG A 176 -5.10 7.84 -9.50
N THR A 177 -3.89 8.43 -9.52
CA THR A 177 -2.68 7.75 -9.03
C THR A 177 -2.77 7.43 -7.54
N VAL A 178 -3.16 8.39 -6.70
CA VAL A 178 -3.29 8.17 -5.25
C VAL A 178 -4.40 7.16 -4.93
N THR A 179 -5.52 7.19 -5.65
CA THR A 179 -6.60 6.21 -5.48
C THR A 179 -6.16 4.80 -5.88
N MET A 180 -5.47 4.69 -7.01
CA MET A 180 -4.92 3.42 -7.49
C MET A 180 -3.92 2.84 -6.49
N LEU A 181 -2.99 3.65 -5.98
CA LEU A 181 -2.06 3.21 -4.94
C LEU A 181 -2.82 2.75 -3.68
N SER A 182 -3.82 3.50 -3.23
CA SER A 182 -4.65 3.07 -2.10
C SER A 182 -5.27 1.67 -2.31
N PHE A 183 -5.68 1.32 -3.53
CA PHE A 183 -6.23 -0.02 -3.82
C PHE A 183 -5.13 -1.08 -3.92
N SER A 184 -4.02 -0.77 -4.58
CA SER A 184 -2.86 -1.67 -4.71
C SER A 184 -2.28 -2.05 -3.35
N GLU A 185 -2.07 -1.08 -2.46
CA GLU A 185 -1.58 -1.31 -1.09
C GLU A 185 -2.56 -2.17 -0.28
N GLY A 186 -3.87 -1.94 -0.43
CA GLY A 186 -4.89 -2.77 0.20
C GLY A 186 -4.86 -4.23 -0.27
N ILE A 187 -4.58 -4.46 -1.56
CA ILE A 187 -4.42 -5.81 -2.13
C ILE A 187 -3.13 -6.47 -1.60
N ALA A 188 -2.02 -5.73 -1.57
CA ALA A 188 -0.74 -6.19 -1.03
C ALA A 188 -0.89 -6.60 0.45
N ALA A 189 -1.55 -5.79 1.26
CA ALA A 189 -1.86 -6.09 2.65
C ALA A 189 -2.61 -7.42 2.83
N VAL A 190 -3.58 -7.72 1.94
CA VAL A 190 -4.30 -9.01 1.97
C VAL A 190 -3.39 -10.17 1.59
N ASN A 191 -2.58 -10.00 0.55
CA ASN A 191 -1.63 -11.02 0.10
C ASN A 191 -0.63 -11.35 1.21
N TYR A 192 0.06 -10.35 1.76
CA TYR A 192 1.04 -10.54 2.84
C TYR A 192 0.41 -11.07 4.12
N GLY A 193 -0.79 -10.59 4.48
CA GLY A 193 -1.53 -11.14 5.62
C GLY A 193 -1.90 -12.62 5.43
N GLN A 194 -2.16 -13.07 4.21
CA GLN A 194 -2.42 -14.49 3.93
C GLN A 194 -1.13 -15.30 3.93
N TYR A 195 -0.08 -14.82 3.27
CA TYR A 195 1.22 -15.48 3.27
C TYR A 195 1.75 -15.65 4.69
N GLY A 196 1.64 -14.62 5.53
CA GLY A 196 2.05 -14.70 6.94
C GLY A 196 1.28 -15.73 7.75
N ARG A 197 -0.01 -15.98 7.45
CA ARG A 197 -0.79 -17.05 8.10
C ARG A 197 -0.36 -18.45 7.68
N ARG A 198 0.08 -18.61 6.43
CA ARG A 198 0.44 -19.91 5.84
C ARG A 198 1.89 -20.29 6.10
N ALA A 199 2.78 -19.30 6.19
CA ALA A 199 4.20 -19.51 6.43
C ALA A 199 4.41 -20.40 7.65
N LYS A 200 5.46 -21.22 7.66
CA LYS A 200 5.78 -22.09 8.80
C LYS A 200 6.91 -21.53 9.65
N ASP A 201 7.96 -21.05 9.00
CA ASP A 201 9.11 -20.45 9.68
C ASP A 201 8.73 -19.18 10.46
N PRO A 202 9.10 -19.08 11.76
CA PRO A 202 8.81 -17.91 12.57
C PRO A 202 9.44 -16.61 12.07
N GLY A 203 10.65 -16.67 11.49
CA GLY A 203 11.32 -15.49 10.93
C GLY A 203 10.59 -14.95 9.71
N LEU A 204 10.20 -15.82 8.79
CA LEU A 204 9.42 -15.47 7.60
C LEU A 204 8.04 -14.92 7.97
N LYS A 205 7.37 -15.52 8.97
CA LYS A 205 6.12 -14.97 9.51
C LYS A 205 6.29 -13.55 10.03
N LEU A 206 7.38 -13.29 10.75
CA LEU A 206 7.67 -11.97 11.31
C LEU A 206 7.91 -10.96 10.20
N LEU A 207 8.72 -11.31 9.19
CA LEU A 207 8.95 -10.48 8.00
C LEU A 207 7.63 -10.12 7.30
N LEU A 208 6.82 -11.13 6.96
CA LEU A 208 5.52 -10.94 6.30
C LEU A 208 4.54 -10.10 7.14
N LYS A 209 4.62 -10.22 8.48
CA LYS A 209 3.82 -9.40 9.39
C LYS A 209 4.23 -7.93 9.36
N HIS A 210 5.53 -7.63 9.32
CA HIS A 210 6.02 -6.26 9.22
C HIS A 210 5.63 -5.63 7.88
N VAL A 211 5.93 -6.32 6.78
CA VAL A 211 5.55 -5.88 5.42
C VAL A 211 4.04 -5.65 5.34
N GLY A 212 3.22 -6.63 5.73
CA GLY A 212 1.77 -6.48 5.69
C GLY A 212 1.22 -5.37 6.61
N ALA A 213 1.93 -5.00 7.67
CA ALA A 213 1.56 -3.86 8.51
C ALA A 213 1.87 -2.53 7.81
N ASP A 214 2.96 -2.45 7.06
CA ASP A 214 3.35 -1.27 6.26
C ASP A 214 2.32 -1.04 5.14
N GLU A 215 1.92 -2.08 4.41
CA GLU A 215 0.89 -1.94 3.35
C GLU A 215 -0.44 -1.42 3.89
N VAL A 216 -0.85 -1.86 5.09
CA VAL A 216 -2.05 -1.32 5.75
C VAL A 216 -1.89 0.17 6.05
N GLN A 217 -0.69 0.61 6.43
CA GLN A 217 -0.39 2.01 6.69
C GLN A 217 -0.34 2.82 5.39
N HIS A 218 0.32 2.32 4.35
CA HIS A 218 0.39 2.94 3.03
C HIS A 218 -1.02 3.15 2.47
N MET A 219 -1.85 2.10 2.50
CA MET A 219 -3.27 2.16 2.14
C MET A 219 -3.99 3.28 2.91
N GLN A 220 -3.79 3.37 4.23
CA GLN A 220 -4.43 4.40 5.05
C GLN A 220 -3.99 5.82 4.68
N TYR A 221 -2.71 6.03 4.40
CA TYR A 221 -2.18 7.31 3.94
C TYR A 221 -2.76 7.68 2.58
N PHE A 222 -2.66 6.82 1.58
CA PHE A 222 -3.19 7.09 0.25
C PHE A 222 -4.71 7.31 0.27
N THR A 223 -5.47 6.53 1.03
CA THR A 223 -6.91 6.79 1.26
C THR A 223 -7.13 8.19 1.82
N SER A 224 -6.34 8.62 2.81
CA SER A 224 -6.50 9.95 3.41
C SER A 224 -6.14 11.08 2.44
N PHE A 225 -5.07 10.93 1.66
CA PHE A 225 -4.71 11.91 0.64
C PHE A 225 -5.79 12.00 -0.45
N ALA A 226 -6.24 10.88 -1.01
CA ALA A 226 -7.31 10.87 -2.02
C ALA A 226 -8.59 11.49 -1.47
N LYS A 227 -8.99 11.14 -0.23
CA LYS A 227 -10.12 11.75 0.46
C LYS A 227 -9.98 13.27 0.51
N ALA A 228 -8.83 13.78 0.96
CA ALA A 228 -8.62 15.21 1.12
C ALA A 228 -8.63 15.97 -0.22
N LEU A 229 -8.14 15.35 -1.30
CA LEU A 229 -8.25 15.90 -2.66
C LEU A 229 -9.72 15.99 -3.10
N VAL A 230 -10.54 14.98 -2.83
CA VAL A 230 -11.98 14.99 -3.12
C VAL A 230 -12.73 16.01 -2.26
N ASP A 231 -12.53 15.99 -0.95
CA ASP A 231 -13.19 16.89 0.00
C ASP A 231 -12.88 18.37 -0.27
N SER A 232 -11.69 18.66 -0.82
CA SER A 232 -11.33 20.03 -1.23
C SER A 232 -12.14 20.56 -2.41
N GLY A 233 -12.80 19.69 -3.18
CA GLY A 233 -13.48 20.02 -4.43
C GLY A 233 -12.54 20.32 -5.61
N ALA A 234 -11.21 20.26 -5.41
CA ALA A 234 -10.23 20.51 -6.47
C ALA A 234 -10.11 19.36 -7.49
N TYR A 235 -10.52 18.14 -7.10
CA TYR A 235 -10.53 16.96 -7.96
C TYR A 235 -11.91 16.31 -7.95
N ALA A 236 -12.35 15.84 -9.12
CA ALA A 236 -13.68 15.25 -9.27
C ALA A 236 -13.69 13.80 -8.76
N MET A 237 -14.60 13.47 -7.84
CA MET A 237 -14.69 12.13 -7.24
C MET A 237 -14.94 11.01 -8.27
N LYS A 238 -15.50 11.33 -9.46
CA LYS A 238 -15.72 10.37 -10.54
C LYS A 238 -14.43 9.63 -10.95
N GLU A 239 -13.28 10.29 -10.79
CA GLU A 239 -11.98 9.69 -11.10
C GLU A 239 -11.66 8.51 -10.16
N CYS A 240 -12.15 8.55 -8.92
CA CYS A 240 -12.01 7.42 -7.98
C CYS A 240 -12.83 6.20 -8.43
N PHE A 241 -14.01 6.45 -9.00
CA PHE A 241 -14.89 5.40 -9.54
C PHE A 241 -14.33 4.80 -10.83
N ALA A 242 -13.71 5.59 -11.70
CA ALA A 242 -13.00 5.09 -12.87
C ALA A 242 -11.90 4.08 -12.47
N VAL A 243 -11.11 4.42 -11.44
CA VAL A 243 -10.08 3.52 -10.90
C VAL A 243 -10.73 2.29 -10.26
N ALA A 244 -11.80 2.46 -9.47
CA ALA A 244 -12.47 1.32 -8.84
C ALA A 244 -13.05 0.35 -9.89
N HIS A 245 -13.67 0.86 -10.96
CA HIS A 245 -14.13 0.06 -12.09
C HIS A 245 -12.97 -0.69 -12.76
N PHE A 246 -11.84 -0.01 -13.01
CA PHE A 246 -10.63 -0.63 -13.57
C PHE A 246 -10.16 -1.86 -12.75
N PHE A 247 -10.25 -1.80 -11.42
CA PHE A 247 -9.91 -2.93 -10.56
C PHE A 247 -11.00 -4.01 -10.51
N LEU A 248 -12.27 -3.63 -10.41
CA LEU A 248 -13.36 -4.53 -10.03
C LEU A 248 -14.10 -5.19 -11.20
N ARG A 249 -14.03 -4.62 -12.41
CA ARG A 249 -14.68 -5.17 -13.61
C ARG A 249 -14.21 -6.61 -13.87
N ASP A 250 -14.98 -7.36 -14.65
CA ASP A 250 -14.56 -8.70 -15.09
C ASP A 250 -13.20 -8.64 -15.80
N GLY A 251 -12.26 -9.46 -15.31
CA GLY A 251 -10.87 -9.45 -15.76
C GLY A 251 -10.05 -8.22 -15.35
N GLY A 252 -10.54 -7.39 -14.43
CA GLY A 252 -9.83 -6.24 -13.87
C GLY A 252 -8.66 -6.61 -12.94
N GLU A 253 -7.96 -5.59 -12.43
CA GLU A 253 -6.73 -5.77 -11.64
C GLU A 253 -6.89 -6.60 -10.37
N LEU A 254 -8.09 -6.66 -9.79
CA LEU A 254 -8.38 -7.44 -8.59
C LEU A 254 -7.98 -8.92 -8.76
N TYR A 255 -8.11 -9.44 -9.98
CA TYR A 255 -7.97 -10.87 -10.27
C TYR A 255 -6.53 -11.32 -10.50
N GLY A 256 -5.59 -10.41 -10.82
CA GLY A 256 -4.18 -10.73 -10.99
C GLY A 256 -3.94 -11.97 -11.88
N SER A 257 -3.18 -12.95 -11.36
CA SER A 257 -2.88 -14.24 -12.02
C SER A 257 -4.11 -15.11 -12.33
N ALA A 258 -5.29 -14.80 -11.79
CA ALA A 258 -6.53 -15.53 -12.11
C ALA A 258 -7.18 -15.03 -13.41
N ARG A 259 -6.62 -14.01 -14.08
CA ARG A 259 -7.11 -13.51 -15.35
C ARG A 259 -6.88 -14.53 -16.48
N ALA A 260 -7.89 -14.74 -17.31
CA ALA A 260 -7.79 -15.62 -18.48
C ALA A 260 -6.76 -15.12 -19.51
N HIS A 261 -6.54 -13.81 -19.55
CA HIS A 261 -5.56 -13.16 -20.41
C HIS A 261 -4.80 -12.08 -19.62
N VAL A 262 -3.47 -12.12 -19.66
CA VAL A 262 -2.64 -11.04 -19.12
C VAL A 262 -2.71 -9.85 -20.08
N GLU A 263 -3.23 -8.72 -19.60
CA GLU A 263 -3.25 -7.49 -20.39
C GLU A 263 -1.81 -6.96 -20.54
N THR A 264 -1.27 -6.96 -21.76
CA THR A 264 0.03 -6.34 -22.03
C THR A 264 -0.13 -4.83 -22.04
N ARG A 265 0.59 -4.14 -21.17
CA ARG A 265 0.56 -2.68 -21.05
C ARG A 265 1.94 -2.12 -21.34
N THR A 266 1.97 -1.02 -22.08
CA THR A 266 3.23 -0.34 -22.41
C THR A 266 3.78 0.44 -21.21
N THR A 267 2.91 0.82 -20.28
CA THR A 267 3.24 1.72 -19.17
C THR A 267 3.67 0.98 -17.91
N HIS A 268 3.09 -0.17 -17.56
CA HIS A 268 3.41 -0.92 -16.34
C HIS A 268 3.26 -2.44 -16.51
N THR A 269 3.88 -3.20 -15.60
CA THR A 269 3.66 -4.65 -15.44
C THR A 269 3.06 -4.91 -14.07
N ASN A 270 1.97 -5.66 -14.00
CA ASN A 270 1.45 -6.17 -12.73
C ASN A 270 1.99 -7.60 -12.52
N TRP A 271 3.00 -7.74 -11.65
CA TRP A 271 3.65 -9.04 -11.42
C TRP A 271 2.75 -10.08 -10.76
N TRP A 272 1.67 -9.65 -10.11
CA TRP A 272 0.68 -10.58 -9.59
C TRP A 272 0.00 -11.38 -10.72
N ASP A 273 0.06 -10.93 -11.98
CA ASP A 273 -0.45 -11.67 -13.15
C ASP A 273 0.47 -12.81 -13.61
N HIS A 274 1.75 -12.70 -13.28
CA HIS A 274 2.81 -13.58 -13.77
C HIS A 274 3.29 -14.57 -12.71
N LEU A 275 2.57 -14.65 -11.58
CA LEU A 275 2.79 -15.71 -10.61
C LEU A 275 2.26 -17.01 -11.21
N ASP A 276 3.17 -17.84 -11.72
CA ASP A 276 2.86 -19.18 -12.18
C ASP A 276 2.11 -19.93 -11.08
N ALA A 277 0.92 -20.46 -11.40
CA ALA A 277 0.20 -21.40 -10.55
C ALA A 277 0.97 -22.72 -10.53
N VAL A 278 2.03 -22.80 -9.71
CA VAL A 278 2.73 -24.07 -9.50
C VAL A 278 1.76 -25.02 -8.80
N ALA A 279 1.53 -26.18 -9.42
CA ALA A 279 0.79 -27.34 -8.91
C ALA A 279 -0.76 -27.29 -8.92
N GLY A 280 -1.40 -26.60 -9.86
CA GLY A 280 -2.85 -26.79 -10.11
C GLY A 280 -3.77 -26.24 -9.01
N GLU A 281 -3.22 -25.52 -8.04
CA GLU A 281 -3.97 -24.69 -7.11
C GLU A 281 -4.02 -23.26 -7.65
N ALA A 282 -5.21 -22.65 -7.69
CA ALA A 282 -5.32 -21.23 -8.02
C ALA A 282 -4.49 -20.43 -7.01
N ALA A 283 -3.55 -19.60 -7.49
CA ALA A 283 -2.69 -18.75 -6.65
C ALA A 283 -3.50 -17.79 -5.74
N VAL A 284 -4.79 -17.59 -6.03
CA VAL A 284 -5.72 -16.74 -5.29
C VAL A 284 -6.96 -17.57 -4.93
N ALA A 285 -7.15 -17.83 -3.63
CA ALA A 285 -8.37 -18.49 -3.15
C ALA A 285 -9.59 -17.54 -3.22
N PRO A 286 -10.82 -18.02 -3.49
CA PRO A 286 -12.00 -17.18 -3.64
C PRO A 286 -12.24 -16.23 -2.46
N GLU A 287 -11.97 -16.66 -1.22
CA GLU A 287 -12.11 -15.80 -0.03
C GLU A 287 -11.16 -14.59 -0.05
N MET A 288 -10.04 -14.68 -0.74
CA MET A 288 -9.08 -13.57 -0.88
C MET A 288 -9.60 -12.52 -1.85
N ILE A 289 -10.29 -12.93 -2.92
CA ILE A 289 -10.90 -12.01 -3.89
C ILE A 289 -11.98 -11.19 -3.19
N GLU A 290 -12.86 -11.84 -2.41
CA GLU A 290 -13.90 -11.13 -1.66
C GLU A 290 -13.34 -10.15 -0.64
N ARG A 291 -12.27 -10.53 0.06
CA ARG A 291 -11.61 -9.63 1.02
C ARG A 291 -10.96 -8.43 0.33
N LYS A 292 -10.26 -8.64 -0.79
CA LYS A 292 -9.67 -7.57 -1.60
C LYS A 292 -10.75 -6.63 -2.15
N ARG A 293 -11.83 -7.17 -2.71
CA ARG A 293 -13.01 -6.41 -3.18
C ARG A 293 -13.58 -5.55 -2.06
N SER A 294 -13.79 -6.14 -0.88
CA SER A 294 -14.33 -5.43 0.29
C SER A 294 -13.44 -4.26 0.71
N LEU A 295 -12.11 -4.41 0.66
CA LEU A 295 -11.18 -3.32 0.95
C LEU A 295 -11.20 -2.21 -0.09
N ILE A 296 -11.32 -2.53 -1.38
CA ILE A 296 -11.47 -1.53 -2.45
C ILE A 296 -12.75 -0.73 -2.23
N LEU A 297 -13.89 -1.40 -2.04
CA LEU A 297 -15.18 -0.75 -1.82
C LEU A 297 -15.19 0.11 -0.54
N HIS A 298 -14.56 -0.39 0.53
CA HIS A 298 -14.42 0.36 1.78
C HIS A 298 -13.52 1.60 1.60
N SER A 299 -12.40 1.48 0.89
CA SER A 299 -11.50 2.61 0.61
C SER A 299 -12.18 3.64 -0.28
N LEU A 300 -12.89 3.20 -1.33
CA LEU A 300 -13.71 4.06 -2.18
C LEU A 300 -14.74 4.83 -1.35
N LYS A 301 -15.50 4.15 -0.48
CA LYS A 301 -16.44 4.79 0.43
C LYS A 301 -15.78 5.82 1.34
N ARG A 302 -14.58 5.55 1.85
CA ARG A 302 -13.87 6.51 2.71
C ARG A 302 -13.41 7.73 1.92
N ILE A 303 -12.99 7.55 0.67
CA ILE A 303 -12.56 8.64 -0.20
C ILE A 303 -13.74 9.52 -0.63
N THR A 304 -14.84 8.92 -1.09
CA THR A 304 -15.93 9.64 -1.76
C THR A 304 -17.16 9.88 -0.89
N GLY A 305 -17.29 9.16 0.22
CA GLY A 305 -18.50 9.13 1.05
C GLY A 305 -19.62 8.22 0.52
N ILE A 306 -19.48 7.67 -0.70
CA ILE A 306 -20.52 6.89 -1.38
C ILE A 306 -20.28 5.40 -1.16
N SER A 307 -21.33 4.65 -0.82
CA SER A 307 -21.23 3.20 -0.61
C SER A 307 -21.68 2.43 -1.84
N CYS A 308 -20.83 1.53 -2.33
CA CYS A 308 -21.16 0.55 -3.37
C CYS A 308 -20.98 -0.86 -2.82
N ALA A 309 -21.83 -1.79 -3.24
CA ALA A 309 -21.80 -3.20 -2.83
C ALA A 309 -21.23 -4.15 -3.89
N SER A 310 -21.11 -3.72 -5.15
CA SER A 310 -20.67 -4.55 -6.28
C SER A 310 -19.89 -3.75 -7.33
N ALA A 311 -19.25 -4.46 -8.26
CA ALA A 311 -18.60 -3.85 -9.42
C ALA A 311 -19.60 -3.12 -10.33
N GLU A 312 -20.78 -3.70 -10.52
CA GLU A 312 -21.90 -3.09 -11.28
C GLU A 312 -22.32 -1.76 -10.65
N GLN A 313 -22.53 -1.71 -9.33
CA GLN A 313 -22.87 -0.45 -8.66
C GLN A 313 -21.77 0.61 -8.73
N VAL A 314 -20.50 0.19 -8.80
CA VAL A 314 -19.38 1.10 -9.03
C VAL A 314 -19.45 1.69 -10.44
N GLU A 315 -19.76 0.88 -11.44
CA GLU A 315 -19.94 1.31 -12.83
C GLU A 315 -21.15 2.24 -12.98
N ASP A 316 -22.32 1.88 -12.44
CA ASP A 316 -23.52 2.71 -12.48
C ASP A 316 -23.25 4.09 -11.86
N GLN A 317 -22.64 4.11 -10.67
CA GLN A 317 -22.30 5.36 -9.99
C GLN A 317 -21.26 6.18 -10.76
N TRP A 318 -20.31 5.51 -11.43
CA TRP A 318 -19.35 6.18 -12.28
C TRP A 318 -20.04 6.88 -13.45
N MET A 319 -20.91 6.17 -14.16
CA MET A 319 -21.63 6.68 -15.33
C MET A 319 -22.55 7.84 -14.96
N GLU A 320 -23.24 7.76 -13.82
CA GLU A 320 -24.04 8.86 -13.29
C GLU A 320 -23.18 10.12 -13.05
N LEU A 321 -22.01 9.98 -12.44
CA LEU A 321 -21.10 11.09 -12.15
C LEU A 321 -20.41 11.67 -13.41
N VAL A 322 -20.30 10.88 -14.48
CA VAL A 322 -19.84 11.35 -15.79
C VAL A 322 -20.95 12.15 -16.50
N GLY A 323 -22.21 11.88 -16.19
CA GLY A 323 -23.38 12.48 -16.83
C GLY A 323 -23.84 11.71 -18.07
N CYS A 324 -23.68 10.38 -18.06
CA CYS A 324 -24.14 9.47 -19.11
C CYS A 324 -25.42 8.73 -18.68
#